data_AF-A0A367LTI1-F1
#
_entry.id   AF-A0A367LTI1-F1
#
_cell.length_a   1.000
_cell.length_b   1.000
_cell.length_c   1.000
_cell.angle_alpha   90.00
_cell.angle_beta   90.00
_cell.angle_gamma   90.00
#
_symmetry.space_group_name_H-M   'P 1'
#
loop_
_entity.id
_entity.type
_entity.pdbx_description
1 polymer ?
#
loop_
_entity_poly.entity_id
_entity_poly.type
_entity_poly.pdbx_seq_one_letter_code
_entity_poly.pdbx_strand_id
1 'polypeptide(L)' 'LSIGQQIMLVLTLMVTSKGIAGVPGVSFVVLLATLGSVGIPLEGLAFIAGVDRIMDMARTALNVIGNALAVL' A
#
# COMPACT_ATOMS: atom_id res chain seq x y z
N LEU A 1 -11.04 -5.73 -13.99
CA LEU A 1 -10.94 -4.28 -13.72
C LEU A 1 -10.90 -3.54 -15.04
N SER A 2 -11.81 -2.60 -15.26
CA SER A 2 -11.71 -1.66 -16.38
C SER A 2 -10.53 -0.69 -16.17
N ILE A 3 -10.06 -0.03 -17.23
CA ILE A 3 -8.97 0.97 -17.13
C ILE A 3 -9.34 2.07 -16.13
N GLY A 4 -10.59 2.53 -16.12
CA GLY A 4 -11.06 3.53 -15.15
C GLY A 4 -10.97 3.06 -13.70
N GLN A 5 -11.31 1.80 -13.43
CA GLN A 5 -11.18 1.22 -12.09
C GLN A 5 -9.70 1.08 -11.66
N GLN A 6 -8.81 0.71 -12.59
CA GLN A 6 -7.38 0.62 -12.31
C GLN A 6 -6.79 1.99 -11.95
N ILE A 7 -7.12 3.02 -12.72
CA ILE A 7 -6.68 4.39 -12.44
C ILE A 7 -7.18 4.85 -11.07
N MET A 8 -8.46 4.65 -10.77
CA MET A 8 -9.03 5.00 -9.46
C MET A 8 -8.37 4.25 -8.31
N LEU A 9 -8.07 2.96 -8.49
CA LEU A 9 -7.37 2.16 -7.47
C LEU A 9 -5.97 2.72 -7.20
N VAL A 10 -5.18 2.99 -8.25
CA VAL A 10 -3.82 3.54 -8.13
C VAL A 10 -3.85 4.90 -7.45
N LEU A 11 -4.77 5.79 -7.84
CA LEU A 11 -4.92 7.11 -7.23
C LEU A 11 -5.28 7.01 -5.75
N THR A 12 -6.24 6.14 -5.40
CA THR A 12 -6.66 5.93 -4.02
C THR A 12 -5.50 5.43 -3.17
N LEU A 13 -4.81 4.38 -3.63
CA LEU A 13 -3.66 3.82 -2.92
C LEU A 13 -2.51 4.84 -2.77
N MET A 14 -2.28 5.69 -3.78
CA MET A 14 -1.25 6.73 -3.73
C MET A 14 -1.57 7.79 -2.67
N VAL A 15 -2.82 8.25 -2.60
CA VAL A 15 -3.27 9.23 -1.60
C VAL A 15 -3.20 8.62 -0.20
N THR A 16 -3.74 7.42 0.00
CA THR A 16 -3.76 6.78 1.33
C THR A 16 -2.36 6.42 1.80
N SER A 17 -1.41 6.12 0.90
CA SER A 17 -0.02 5.79 1.26
C SER A 17 0.71 6.90 2.02
N LYS A 18 0.32 8.17 1.85
CA LYS A 18 0.95 9.29 2.59
C LYS A 18 0.62 9.28 4.08
N GLY A 19 -0.51 8.69 4.49
CA GLY A 19 -0.92 8.59 5.90
C GLY A 19 -0.25 7.45 6.68
N ILE A 20 0.55 6.60 6.01
CA ILE A 20 1.08 5.34 6.58
C ILE A 20 2.46 5.53 7.24
N ALA A 21 3.11 6.67 7.02
CA ALA A 21 4.55 6.87 7.23
C ALA A 21 5.10 6.68 8.67
N GLY A 22 4.26 6.43 9.68
CA GLY A 22 4.69 6.35 11.09
C GLY A 22 4.43 5.03 11.82
N VAL A 23 3.71 4.07 11.23
CA VAL A 23 3.23 2.89 11.97
C VAL A 23 3.49 1.60 11.17
N PRO A 24 4.31 0.67 11.71
CA PRO A 24 4.54 -0.64 11.08
C PRO A 24 3.24 -1.43 10.86
N GLY A 25 3.11 -2.08 9.70
CA GLY A 25 1.97 -2.96 9.38
C GLY A 25 0.68 -2.26 8.96
N VAL A 26 0.63 -0.92 8.93
CA VAL A 26 -0.57 -0.18 8.48
C VAL A 26 -0.81 -0.31 6.97
N SER A 27 0.23 -0.60 6.19
CA SER A 27 0.13 -0.77 4.74
C SER A 27 -0.82 -1.90 4.32
N PHE A 28 -0.80 -3.01 5.05
CA PHE A 28 -1.68 -4.15 4.81
C PHE A 28 -3.14 -3.82 5.13
N VAL A 29 -3.39 -3.10 6.22
CA VAL A 29 -4.73 -2.65 6.63
C VAL A 29 -5.34 -1.72 5.59
N VAL A 30 -4.55 -0.78 5.06
CA VAL A 30 -4.96 0.13 3.99
C VAL A 30 -5.29 -0.63 2.71
N LEU A 31 -4.47 -1.62 2.34
CA LEU A 31 -4.74 -2.45 1.17
C LEU A 31 -6.06 -3.22 1.33
N LEU A 32 -6.31 -3.79 2.51
CA LEU A 32 -7.54 -4.52 2.85
C LEU A 32 -8.78 -3.60 2.75
N ALA A 33 -8.70 -2.39 3.31
CA ALA A 33 -9.76 -1.40 3.23
C ALA A 33 -10.03 -0.93 1.78
N THR A 34 -8.98 -0.75 0.99
CA THR A 34 -9.09 -0.28 -0.40
C THR A 34 -9.65 -1.36 -1.32
N LEU A 35 -9.22 -2.61 -1.18
CA LEU A 35 -9.76 -3.72 -1.98
C LEU A 35 -11.23 -3.98 -1.65
N GLY A 36 -11.60 -3.87 -0.36
CA GLY A 36 -12.99 -3.97 0.08
C GLY A 36 -13.88 -2.87 -0.51
N SER A 37 -13.38 -1.63 -0.64
CA SER A 37 -14.16 -0.51 -1.19
C SER A 37 -14.42 -0.62 -2.68
N VAL A 38 -13.55 -1.30 -3.44
CA VAL A 38 -13.74 -1.56 -4.88
C VAL A 38 -14.35 -2.92 -5.20
N GLY A 39 -14.73 -3.70 -4.17
CA GLY A 39 -15.36 -5.01 -4.33
C GLY A 39 -14.43 -6.11 -4.84
N ILE A 40 -13.12 -5.97 -4.63
CA ILE A 40 -12.16 -7.02 -4.97
C ILE A 40 -12.12 -8.06 -3.84
N PRO A 41 -12.20 -9.37 -4.15
CA PRO A 41 -12.15 -10.45 -3.16
C PRO A 41 -10.90 -10.38 -2.28
N LEU A 42 -11.12 -10.41 -0.96
CA LEU A 42 -10.06 -10.28 0.05
C LEU A 42 -9.30 -11.59 0.28
N GLU A 43 -9.81 -12.73 -0.20
CA GLU A 43 -9.12 -14.02 -0.07
C GLU A 43 -7.75 -13.98 -0.77
N GLY A 44 -7.63 -13.19 -1.84
CA GLY A 44 -6.37 -12.91 -2.54
C GLY A 44 -5.29 -12.31 -1.62
N LEU A 45 -5.70 -11.54 -0.62
CA LEU A 45 -4.81 -10.87 0.31
C LEU A 45 -4.18 -11.85 1.32
N ALA A 46 -4.90 -12.91 1.68
CA ALA A 46 -4.39 -13.94 2.59
C ALA A 46 -3.15 -14.65 2.02
N PHE A 47 -3.07 -14.81 0.70
CA PHE A 47 -1.90 -15.40 0.04
C PHE A 47 -0.62 -14.55 0.20
N ILE A 48 -0.75 -13.22 0.29
CA ILE A 48 0.38 -12.30 0.43
C ILE A 48 0.61 -11.84 1.86
N ALA A 49 -0.28 -12.20 2.80
CA ALA A 49 -0.15 -11.86 4.22
C ALA A 49 1.19 -12.36 4.81
N GLY A 50 1.66 -13.53 4.36
CA GLY A 50 2.92 -14.11 4.82
C GLY A 50 4.17 -13.29 4.45
N VAL A 51 4.12 -12.55 3.33
CA VAL A 51 5.24 -11.72 2.86
C VAL A 51 5.09 -10.25 3.25
N ASP A 52 3.93 -9.85 3.77
CA ASP A 52 3.63 -8.45 4.09
C ASP A 52 4.68 -7.82 4.99
N ARG A 53 5.15 -8.55 6.01
CA ARG A 53 6.16 -8.03 6.94
C ARG A 53 7.47 -7.61 6.25
N ILE A 54 7.93 -8.40 5.27
CA ILE A 54 9.14 -8.10 4.50
C ILE A 54 8.89 -6.91 3.58
N MET A 55 7.74 -6.92 2.90
CA MET A 55 7.33 -5.84 1.99
C MET A 55 7.16 -4.49 2.71
N ASP A 56 6.66 -4.51 3.94
CA ASP A 56 6.49 -3.33 4.79
C ASP A 56 7.86 -2.71 5.13
N MET A 57 8.84 -3.54 5.53
CA MET A 57 10.21 -3.07 5.77
C MET A 57 10.87 -2.50 4.50
N ALA A 58 10.67 -3.15 3.35
CA ALA A 58 11.18 -2.67 2.08
C ALA A 58 10.59 -1.30 1.71
N ARG A 59 9.29 -1.08 1.92
CA ARG A 59 8.66 0.23 1.71
C ARG A 59 9.21 1.29 2.66
N THR A 60 9.39 0.97 3.94
CA THR A 60 10.01 1.90 4.89
C THR A 60 11.41 2.29 4.43
N ALA A 61 12.24 1.33 4.00
CA ALA A 61 13.59 1.61 3.50
C ALA A 61 13.57 2.54 2.28
N LEU A 62 12.72 2.26 1.28
CA LEU A 62 12.58 3.12 0.10
C LEU A 62 12.07 4.51 0.44
N ASN A 63 11.14 4.64 1.39
CA ASN A 63 10.65 5.93 1.87
C ASN A 63 11.75 6.75 2.56
N VAL A 64 12.58 6.11 3.39
CA VAL A 64 13.72 6.76 4.04
C VAL A 64 14.74 7.23 3.00
N ILE A 65 15.09 6.38 2.03
CA ILE A 65 16.00 6.73 0.93
C ILE A 65 15.44 7.90 0.12
N GLY A 66 14.17 7.86 -0.25
CA GLY A 66 13.51 8.93 -1.01
C GLY A 66 13.52 10.28 -0.27
N ASN A 67 13.25 10.27 1.04
CA ASN A 67 13.32 11.49 1.85
C ASN A 67 14.74 12.00 2.02
N ALA A 68 15.72 11.11 2.20
CA ALA A 68 17.14 11.49 2.31
C ALA A 68 17.67 12.12 1.02
N LEU A 69 17.29 11.58 -0.14
CA LEU A 69 17.64 12.13 -1.44
C LEU A 69 16.94 13.47 -1.73
N ALA A 70 15.70 13.67 -1.27
CA ALA A 70 14.96 14.91 -1.50
C ALA A 70 15.52 16.12 -0.74
N VAL A 71 16.29 15.88 0.33
CA VAL A 71 16.96 16.92 1.13
C VAL A 71 18.34 17.29 0.56
N LEU A 72 18.94 16.43 -0.28
CA LEU A 72 20.22 16.66 -0.94
C LEU A 72 20.05 17.56 -2.18
#